data_AF-E1ZVW6-F1
#
_entry.id   AF-E1ZVW6-F1
#
_cell.length_a   1.000
_cell.length_b   1.000
_cell.length_c   1.000
_cell.angle_alpha   90.00
_cell.angle_beta   90.00
_cell.angle_gamma   90.00
#
_symmetry.space_group_name_H-M   'P 1'
#
loop_
_entity.id
_entity.type
_entity.pdbx_description
1 polymer ?
#
loop_
_entity_poly.entity_id
_entity_poly.type
_entity_poly.pdbx_seq_one_letter_code
_entity_poly.pdbx_strand_id
1 'polypeptide(L)'
;NNVRMNTRDRVIMTYMKLKQNVSYSLLAIIFNCYSAKHCQRVFYNTVKILNQCLKPAIPWPSREKILKNLPQCFEGFEDVRVILDCTEIFIQKPANL
;
A
#
# COMPACT_ATOMS: atom_id res chain seq x y z
N ASN A 1 11.12 -23.03 17.59
CA ASN A 1 11.46 -21.66 18.05
C ASN A 1 10.31 -20.71 17.81
N ASN A 2 9.55 -20.37 18.85
CA ASN A 2 8.32 -19.58 18.76
C ASN A 2 8.61 -18.10 19.12
N VAL A 3 9.57 -17.49 18.42
CA VAL A 3 9.93 -16.08 18.67
C VAL A 3 8.84 -15.20 18.07
N ARG A 4 8.16 -14.43 18.93
CA ARG A 4 7.16 -13.45 18.50
C ARG A 4 7.86 -12.32 17.74
N MET A 5 7.49 -12.13 16.47
CA MET A 5 8.00 -11.04 15.64
C MET A 5 7.80 -9.68 16.31
N ASN A 6 8.88 -8.88 16.40
CA ASN A 6 8.84 -7.55 17.01
C ASN A 6 8.05 -6.56 16.13
N THR A 7 7.69 -5.40 16.68
CA THR A 7 6.87 -4.40 15.96
C THR A 7 7.54 -3.89 14.69
N ARG A 8 8.86 -3.67 14.70
CA ARG A 8 9.61 -3.16 13.55
C ARG A 8 9.52 -4.13 12.37
N ASP A 9 9.77 -5.42 12.62
CA ASP A 9 9.73 -6.45 11.58
C ASP A 9 8.32 -6.64 11.01
N ARG A 10 7.29 -6.54 11.86
CA ARG A 10 5.89 -6.56 11.42
C ARG A 10 5.60 -5.45 10.42
N VAL A 11 6.06 -4.23 10.72
CA VAL A 11 5.89 -3.05 9.86
C VAL A 11 6.67 -3.23 8.56
N ILE A 12 7.95 -3.61 8.61
CA ILE A 12 8.78 -3.82 7.41
C ILE A 12 8.19 -4.92 6.53
N MET A 13 7.84 -6.08 7.09
CA MET A 13 7.23 -7.19 6.34
C MET A 13 5.93 -6.75 5.65
N THR A 14 5.14 -5.92 6.34
CA THR A 14 3.90 -5.37 5.78
C THR A 14 4.17 -4.45 4.60
N TYR A 15 5.15 -3.54 4.71
CA TYR A 15 5.54 -2.66 3.60
C TYR A 15 6.17 -3.41 2.44
N MET A 16 6.99 -4.44 2.68
CA MET A 16 7.51 -5.30 1.61
C MET A 16 6.36 -5.98 0.85
N LYS A 17 5.35 -6.49 1.57
CA LYS A 17 4.16 -7.07 0.93
C LYS A 17 3.38 -6.03 0.12
N LEU A 18 3.17 -4.83 0.66
CA LEU A 18 2.40 -3.78 -0.04
C LEU A 18 3.14 -3.23 -1.27
N LYS A 19 4.45 -2.97 -1.16
CA LYS A 19 5.22 -2.29 -2.22
C LYS A 19 5.68 -3.23 -3.32
N GLN A 20 6.03 -4.47 -2.99
CA GLN A 20 6.64 -5.42 -3.92
C GLN A 20 5.77 -6.67 -4.18
N ASN A 21 4.64 -6.82 -3.48
CA ASN A 21 3.76 -7.99 -3.56
C ASN A 21 4.47 -9.35 -3.32
N VAL A 22 5.56 -9.36 -2.53
CA VAL A 22 6.33 -10.58 -2.21
C VAL A 22 5.42 -11.71 -1.72
N SER A 23 5.70 -12.95 -2.11
CA SER A 23 4.92 -14.11 -1.65
C SER A 23 5.07 -14.30 -0.14
N TYR A 24 4.01 -14.78 0.53
CA TYR A 24 4.09 -15.06 1.97
C TYR A 24 5.10 -16.15 2.32
N SER A 25 5.38 -17.07 1.39
CA SER A 25 6.42 -18.10 1.56
C SER A 25 7.82 -17.48 1.60
N LEU A 26 8.12 -16.53 0.70
CA LEU A 26 9.40 -15.82 0.72
C LEU A 26 9.52 -14.90 1.95
N LEU A 27 8.44 -14.21 2.33
CA LEU A 27 8.42 -13.43 3.58
C LEU A 27 8.66 -14.31 4.81
N ALA A 28 8.15 -15.55 4.81
CA ALA A 28 8.40 -16.48 5.91
C ALA A 28 9.88 -16.84 6.03
N ILE A 29 10.59 -16.98 4.90
CA ILE A 29 12.04 -17.21 4.87
C ILE A 29 12.78 -15.97 5.37
N ILE A 30 12.50 -14.80 4.79
CA ILE A 30 13.19 -13.53 5.12
C ILE A 30 13.04 -13.17 6.60
N PHE A 31 11.85 -13.36 7.16
CA PHE A 31 11.52 -13.00 8.54
C PHE A 31 11.52 -14.18 9.51
N ASN A 32 12.09 -15.32 9.13
CA ASN A 32 12.21 -16.53 9.95
C ASN A 32 10.89 -16.95 10.65
N CYS A 33 9.79 -16.91 9.90
CA CYS A 33 8.47 -17.30 10.38
C CYS A 33 8.21 -18.79 10.13
N TYR A 34 7.50 -19.43 11.05
CA TYR A 34 7.20 -20.87 10.94
C TYR A 34 6.35 -21.27 9.73
N SER A 35 5.59 -20.34 9.13
CA SER A 35 4.78 -20.63 7.94
C SER A 35 4.34 -19.36 7.20
N ALA A 36 3.99 -19.50 5.92
CA ALA A 36 3.33 -18.46 5.13
C ALA A 36 2.02 -17.97 5.77
N LYS A 37 1.26 -18.87 6.40
CA LYS A 37 0.01 -18.54 7.12
C LYS A 37 0.27 -17.61 8.30
N HIS A 38 1.41 -17.77 8.98
CA HIS A 38 1.82 -16.85 10.04
C HIS A 38 2.03 -15.44 9.48
N CYS A 39 2.82 -15.32 8.41
CA CYS A 39 3.08 -14.04 7.74
C CYS A 39 1.80 -13.36 7.27
N GLN A 40 0.87 -14.12 6.69
CA GLN A 40 -0.44 -13.61 6.27
C GLN A 40 -1.23 -13.02 7.46
N ARG A 41 -1.30 -13.72 8.59
CA ARG A 41 -1.96 -13.22 9.80
C ARG A 41 -1.31 -11.94 10.33
N VAL A 42 0.03 -11.90 10.36
CA VAL A 42 0.77 -10.72 10.79
C VAL A 42 0.51 -9.54 9.84
N PHE A 43 0.51 -9.77 8.53
CA PHE A 43 0.21 -8.77 7.52
C PHE A 43 -1.17 -8.13 7.76
N TYR A 44 -2.24 -8.93 7.81
CA TYR A 44 -3.59 -8.38 8.00
C TYR A 44 -3.76 -7.63 9.33
N ASN A 45 -3.16 -8.14 10.41
CA ASN A 45 -3.23 -7.46 11.71
C ASN A 45 -2.46 -6.13 11.69
N THR A 46 -1.28 -6.11 11.07
CA THR A 46 -0.45 -4.90 10.99
C THR A 46 -1.10 -3.86 10.08
N VAL A 47 -1.70 -4.25 8.96
CA VAL A 47 -2.43 -3.33 8.07
C VAL A 47 -3.56 -2.62 8.80
N LYS A 48 -4.32 -3.32 9.65
CA LYS A 48 -5.39 -2.70 10.46
C LYS A 48 -4.85 -1.64 11.43
N ILE A 49 -3.73 -1.92 12.07
CA ILE A 49 -3.06 -0.99 12.99
C ILE A 49 -2.51 0.21 12.22
N LEU A 50 -1.81 -0.03 11.11
CA LEU A 50 -1.28 1.02 10.25
C LEU A 50 -2.39 1.93 9.72
N ASN A 51 -3.55 1.38 9.35
CA ASN A 51 -4.71 2.18 8.96
C ASN A 51 -5.14 3.16 10.07
N GLN A 52 -5.17 2.72 11.34
CA GLN A 52 -5.51 3.61 12.45
C GLN A 52 -4.44 4.70 12.65
N CYS A 53 -3.16 4.32 12.60
CA CYS A 53 -2.04 5.25 12.80
C CYS A 53 -1.90 6.27 11.65
N LEU A 54 -2.14 5.85 10.41
CA LEU A 54 -1.93 6.67 9.21
C LEU A 54 -3.19 7.41 8.77
N LYS A 55 -4.37 7.10 9.31
CA LYS A 55 -5.62 7.82 9.00
C LYS A 55 -5.48 9.35 9.11
N PRO A 56 -4.82 9.92 10.14
CA PRO A 56 -4.64 11.37 10.23
C PRO A 56 -3.68 11.95 9.16
N ALA A 57 -2.77 11.13 8.62
CA ALA A 57 -1.80 11.56 7.63
C ALA A 57 -2.40 11.69 6.21
N ILE A 58 -3.59 11.14 5.98
CA ILE A 58 -4.30 11.21 4.70
C ILE A 58 -5.57 12.03 4.93
N PRO A 59 -5.50 13.37 4.78
CA PRO A 59 -6.68 14.21 4.93
C PRO A 59 -7.68 13.90 3.81
N TRP A 60 -8.90 13.57 4.19
CA TRP A 60 -10.00 13.30 3.26
C TRP A 60 -10.92 14.53 3.18
N PRO A 61 -10.83 15.37 2.14
CA PRO A 61 -11.70 16.53 2.01
C PRO A 61 -13.17 16.11 1.80
N SER A 62 -14.09 16.99 2.21
CA SER A 62 -15.52 16.82 1.97
C SER A 62 -15.82 16.83 0.47
N ARG A 63 -16.95 16.24 0.07
CA ARG A 63 -17.39 16.23 -1.33
C ARG A 63 -17.49 17.64 -1.90
N GLU A 64 -18.09 18.54 -1.13
CA GLU A 64 -18.22 19.95 -1.50
C GLU A 64 -16.86 20.61 -1.74
N LYS A 65 -15.88 20.38 -0.86
CA LYS A 65 -14.52 20.92 -1.04
C LYS A 65 -13.85 20.37 -2.29
N ILE A 66 -14.06 19.09 -2.61
CA ILE A 66 -13.50 18.48 -3.82
C ILE A 66 -14.14 19.10 -5.06
N LEU A 67 -15.47 19.16 -5.13
CA LEU A 67 -16.20 19.72 -6.28
C LEU A 67 -15.83 21.18 -6.55
N LYS A 68 -15.70 22.00 -5.50
CA LYS A 68 -15.27 23.41 -5.61
C LYS A 68 -13.84 23.59 -6.11
N ASN A 69 -13.01 22.56 -6.01
CA ASN A 69 -11.60 22.59 -6.41
C ASN A 69 -11.30 21.55 -7.51
N LEU A 70 -12.31 21.06 -8.22
CA LEU A 70 -12.13 20.06 -9.27
C LEU A 70 -11.38 20.71 -10.44
N PRO A 71 -10.25 20.16 -10.90
CA PRO A 71 -9.54 20.72 -12.04
C PRO A 71 -10.39 20.64 -13.31
N GLN A 72 -10.26 21.63 -14.20
CA GLN A 72 -11.05 21.73 -15.43
C GLN A 72 -10.98 20.47 -16.30
N CYS A 73 -9.81 19.80 -16.35
CA CYS A 73 -9.66 18.55 -17.10
C CYS A 73 -10.47 17.36 -16.53
N PHE A 74 -11.06 17.51 -15.35
CA PHE A 74 -11.97 16.55 -14.73
C PHE A 74 -13.42 17.05 -14.64
N GLU A 75 -13.79 18.10 -15.38
CA GLU A 75 -15.19 18.50 -15.53
C GLU A 75 -16.04 17.33 -16.03
N GLY A 76 -17.23 17.15 -15.43
CA GLY A 76 -18.12 16.01 -15.68
C GLY A 76 -17.85 14.76 -14.83
N PHE A 77 -16.75 14.72 -14.08
CA PHE A 77 -16.43 13.61 -13.17
C PHE A 77 -16.79 13.94 -11.71
N GLU A 78 -18.02 14.38 -11.45
CA GLU A 78 -18.47 14.89 -10.15
C GLU A 78 -18.50 13.86 -9.01
N ASP A 79 -18.42 12.57 -9.34
CA ASP A 79 -18.30 11.47 -8.37
C ASP A 79 -16.84 11.16 -7.98
N VAL A 80 -15.84 11.78 -8.62
CA VAL A 80 -14.42 11.56 -8.31
C VAL A 80 -14.08 12.13 -6.94
N ARG A 81 -13.38 11.32 -6.14
CA ARG A 81 -12.90 11.68 -4.79
C ARG A 81 -11.38 11.72 -4.67
N VAL A 82 -10.68 11.00 -5.56
CA VAL A 82 -9.22 10.86 -5.60
C VAL A 82 -8.80 10.72 -7.04
N ILE A 83 -7.77 11.45 -7.44
CA ILE A 83 -7.04 11.21 -8.67
C ILE A 83 -5.75 10.50 -8.26
N LEU A 84 -5.61 9.25 -8.66
CA LEU A 84 -4.44 8.44 -8.34
C LEU A 84 -3.52 8.37 -9.56
N ASP A 85 -2.47 9.18 -9.55
CA ASP A 85 -1.42 9.09 -10.56
C ASP A 85 -0.38 8.04 -10.12
N CYS A 86 -0.58 6.80 -10.56
CA CYS A 86 0.29 5.66 -10.24
C CYS A 86 0.58 4.78 -11.47
N THR A 87 0.30 5.28 -12.67
CA THR A 87 0.52 4.54 -13.92
C THR A 87 1.89 4.88 -14.49
N GLU A 88 2.91 4.12 -14.09
CA GLU A 88 4.18 4.09 -14.83
C GLU A 88 3.98 3.17 -16.05
N ILE A 89 3.70 3.75 -17.22
CA ILE A 89 3.71 3.02 -18.48
C ILE A 89 5.16 2.97 -18.96
N PHE A 90 5.76 1.77 -18.97
CA PHE A 90 7.07 1.59 -19.58
C PHE A 90 6.98 1.85 -21.09
N ILE A 91 7.50 3.00 -21.54
CA ILE A 91 7.65 3.28 -22.97
C ILE A 91 8.77 2.40 -23.55
N GLN A 92 8.61 1.95 -24.80
CA GLN A 92 9.68 1.25 -25.51
C GLN A 92 10.91 2.17 -25.61
N LYS A 93 12.06 1.68 -25.13
CA LYS A 93 13.34 2.30 -25.45
C LYS A 93 13.70 1.91 -26.90
N PRO A 94 14.28 2.82 -27.71
CA PRO A 94 14.85 2.44 -28.98
C PRO A 94 15.81 1.28 -28.76
N ALA A 95 15.68 0.20 -29.53
CA ALA A 95 16.80 -0.73 -29.68
C ALA A 95 17.95 0.10 -30.26
N ASN A 96 19.13 0.01 -29.66
CA ASN A 96 20.30 0.80 -30.01
C ASN A 96 20.46 0.95 -31.53
N LEU A 97 20.67 2.19 -31.98
CA LEU A 97 21.42 2.48 -33.21
C LEU A 97 22.89 2.13 -32.99
#